data_AF-A0A0N4V686-F1
#
_entry.id   AF-A0A0N4V686-F1
#
_cell.length_a   1.000
_cell.length_b   1.000
_cell.length_c   1.000
_cell.angle_alpha   90.00
_cell.angle_beta   90.00
_cell.angle_gamma   90.00
#
_symmetry.space_group_name_H-M   'P 1'
#
loop_
_entity.id
_entity.type
_entity.pdbx_description
1 polymer ?
#
loop_
_entity_poly.entity_id
_entity_poly.type
_entity_poly.pdbx_seq_one_letter_code
_entity_poly.pdbx_strand_id
1 'polypeptide(L)'
;MATPRRLSVLEKLANTFGVIYRYQAREFPRRIGILKDVIRKEVAPPRPGDWPAIKKDFFAVVTALKTGVYTNYTVRESLVYMAVGMEIIFWFFFGEQVGRRHFSGYLVRHTYIAKADRKKLQHGVVPDKKAL
;
A
#
# COMPACT_ATOMS: atom_id res chain seq x y z
N MET A 1 0.61 -42.45 -36.23
CA MET A 1 1.76 -42.01 -35.42
C MET A 1 2.04 -40.55 -35.75
N ALA A 2 1.99 -39.64 -34.78
CA ALA A 2 2.27 -38.23 -35.04
C ALA A 2 3.77 -38.03 -35.29
N THR A 3 4.14 -37.42 -36.42
CA THR A 3 5.52 -37.20 -36.84
C THR A 3 6.21 -36.19 -35.91
N PRO A 4 7.45 -36.43 -35.44
CA PRO A 4 8.16 -35.47 -34.59
C PRO A 4 8.54 -34.22 -35.39
N ARG A 5 7.82 -33.10 -35.14
CA ARG A 5 8.13 -31.78 -35.70
C ARG A 5 8.93 -30.92 -34.71
N ARG A 6 9.87 -30.10 -35.19
CA ARG A 6 10.56 -29.12 -34.34
C ARG A 6 9.57 -28.06 -33.84
N LEU A 7 9.51 -27.88 -32.53
CA LEU A 7 8.68 -26.83 -31.92
C LEU A 7 9.24 -25.44 -32.25
N SER A 8 8.35 -24.54 -32.66
CA SER A 8 8.67 -23.11 -32.84
C SER A 8 9.05 -22.48 -31.50
N VAL A 9 9.83 -21.40 -31.52
CA VAL A 9 10.28 -20.68 -30.31
C VAL A 9 9.10 -20.24 -29.44
N LEU A 10 7.99 -19.81 -30.06
CA LEU A 10 6.77 -19.44 -29.35
C LEU A 10 6.08 -20.62 -28.66
N GLU A 11 6.09 -21.81 -29.27
CA GLU A 11 5.52 -23.02 -28.66
C GLU A 11 6.37 -23.50 -27.47
N LYS A 12 7.70 -23.35 -27.55
CA LYS A 12 8.60 -23.61 -26.43
C LYS A 12 8.32 -22.65 -25.28
N LEU A 13 8.21 -21.35 -25.57
CA LEU A 13 7.87 -20.34 -24.57
C LEU A 13 6.51 -20.63 -23.94
N ALA A 14 5.47 -20.89 -24.73
CA ALA A 14 4.14 -21.22 -24.23
C ALA A 14 4.13 -22.47 -23.33
N ASN A 15 4.90 -23.51 -23.69
CA ASN A 15 5.06 -24.68 -22.84
C ASN A 15 5.79 -24.35 -21.53
N THR A 16 6.86 -23.56 -21.58
CA THR A 16 7.58 -23.11 -20.38
C THR A 16 6.71 -22.25 -19.47
N PHE A 17 5.98 -21.27 -20.02
CA PHE A 17 5.01 -20.46 -19.29
C PHE A 17 3.89 -21.33 -18.70
N GLY A 18 3.40 -22.32 -19.43
CA GLY A 18 2.41 -23.27 -18.95
C GLY A 18 2.90 -24.14 -17.79
N VAL A 19 4.17 -24.55 -17.80
CA VAL A 19 4.80 -25.29 -16.69
C VAL A 19 4.97 -24.38 -15.47
N ILE A 20 5.48 -23.16 -15.66
CA ILE A 20 5.64 -22.17 -14.59
C ILE A 20 4.29 -21.82 -13.98
N TYR A 21 3.27 -21.57 -14.79
CA TYR A 21 1.92 -21.26 -14.33
C TYR A 21 1.34 -22.38 -13.47
N ARG A 22 1.45 -23.65 -13.91
CA ARG A 22 0.96 -24.80 -13.13
C ARG A 22 1.72 -24.98 -11.82
N TYR A 23 3.04 -24.76 -11.82
CA TYR A 23 3.84 -24.78 -10.59
C TYR A 23 3.41 -23.67 -9.63
N GLN A 24 3.29 -22.45 -10.14
CA GLN A 24 2.91 -21.27 -9.37
C GLN A 24 1.47 -21.38 -8.82
N ALA A 25 0.52 -21.87 -9.63
CA ALA A 25 -0.87 -22.12 -9.24
C ALA A 25 -1.00 -23.12 -8.08
N ARG A 26 -0.09 -24.11 -7.98
CA ARG A 26 -0.06 -25.06 -6.87
C ARG A 26 0.49 -24.44 -5.57
N GLU A 27 1.45 -23.53 -5.68
CA GLU A 27 2.10 -22.89 -4.52
C GLU A 27 1.33 -21.68 -3.96
N PHE A 28 0.57 -20.96 -4.79
CA PHE A 28 -0.21 -19.81 -4.37
C PHE A 28 -1.18 -20.05 -3.20
N PRO A 29 -2.01 -21.12 -3.17
CA PRO A 29 -2.95 -21.31 -2.06
C PRO A 29 -2.24 -21.47 -0.71
N ARG A 30 -1.08 -22.15 -0.68
CA ARG A 30 -0.27 -22.28 0.54
C ARG A 30 0.27 -20.93 1.00
N ARG A 31 0.83 -20.13 0.07
CA ARG A 31 1.39 -18.80 0.38
C ARG A 31 0.31 -17.83 0.86
N ILE A 32 -0.86 -17.84 0.23
CA ILE A 32 -2.01 -17.02 0.64
C ILE A 32 -2.52 -17.47 2.01
N GLY A 33 -2.53 -18.78 2.29
CA GLY A 33 -2.88 -19.31 3.62
C GLY A 33 -1.96 -18.76 4.72
N ILE A 34 -0.64 -18.87 4.52
CA ILE A 34 0.35 -18.34 5.47
C ILE A 34 0.19 -16.83 5.64
N LEU A 35 0.03 -16.09 4.53
CA LEU A 35 -0.16 -14.64 4.58
C LEU A 35 -1.43 -14.28 5.35
N LYS A 36 -2.53 -15.00 5.14
CA LYS A 36 -3.79 -14.80 5.85
C LYS A 36 -3.63 -15.06 7.36
N ASP A 37 -2.89 -16.08 7.74
CA ASP A 37 -2.63 -16.40 9.14
C ASP A 37 -1.78 -15.33 9.84
N VAL A 38 -0.76 -14.80 9.16
CA VAL A 38 0.07 -13.69 9.66
C VAL A 38 -0.76 -12.42 9.80
N ILE A 39 -1.52 -12.04 8.76
CA ILE A 39 -2.40 -10.86 8.80
C ILE A 39 -3.41 -10.97 9.96
N ARG A 40 -3.98 -12.16 10.18
CA ARG A 40 -4.95 -12.39 11.26
C ARG A 40 -4.34 -12.24 12.66
N LYS A 41 -3.06 -12.52 12.84
CA LYS A 41 -2.39 -12.46 14.15
C LYS A 41 -1.77 -11.09 14.42
N GLU A 42 -1.08 -10.53 13.43
CA GLU A 42 -0.25 -9.34 13.61
C GLU A 42 -0.98 -8.03 13.24
N VAL A 43 -1.89 -8.07 12.27
CA VAL A 43 -2.56 -6.87 11.71
C VAL A 43 -4.00 -6.74 12.18
N ALA A 44 -4.54 -7.77 12.84
CA ALA A 44 -5.91 -7.72 13.35
C ALA A 44 -6.06 -6.62 14.42
N PRO A 45 -7.24 -5.97 14.47
CA PRO A 45 -7.49 -4.98 15.51
C PRO A 45 -7.35 -5.64 16.89
N PRO A 46 -6.74 -4.93 17.86
CA PRO A 46 -6.48 -5.46 19.19
C PRO A 46 -7.78 -5.85 19.89
N ARG A 47 -7.72 -6.84 20.77
CA ARG A 47 -8.89 -7.22 21.57
C ARG A 47 -9.09 -6.18 22.68
N PRO A 48 -10.33 -5.97 23.16
CA PRO A 48 -10.58 -5.05 24.27
C PRO A 48 -9.76 -5.35 25.53
N GLY A 49 -9.42 -6.63 25.77
CA GLY A 49 -8.58 -7.07 26.89
C GLY A 49 -7.11 -6.63 26.79
N ASP A 50 -6.61 -6.30 25.60
CA ASP A 50 -5.22 -5.86 25.38
C ASP A 50 -5.04 -4.36 25.66
N TRP A 51 -6.15 -3.61 25.79
CA TRP A 51 -6.15 -2.16 25.98
C TRP A 51 -5.38 -1.66 27.22
N PRO A 52 -5.45 -2.32 28.38
CA PRO A 52 -4.66 -1.93 29.55
C PRO A 52 -3.15 -2.04 29.31
N ALA A 53 -2.71 -3.08 28.58
CA ALA A 53 -1.30 -3.26 28.24
C ALA A 53 -0.81 -2.17 27.28
N ILE A 54 -1.58 -1.90 26.21
CA ILE A 54 -1.26 -0.83 25.23
C ILE A 54 -1.13 0.53 25.92
N LYS A 55 -2.05 0.86 26.84
CA LYS A 55 -1.97 2.11 27.61
C LYS A 55 -0.70 2.19 28.44
N LYS A 56 -0.35 1.11 29.15
CA LYS A 56 0.86 1.04 29.97
C LYS A 56 2.11 1.29 29.12
N ASP A 57 2.20 0.65 27.96
CA ASP A 57 3.35 0.78 27.05
C ASP A 57 3.45 2.20 26.48
N PHE A 58 2.31 2.80 26.11
CA PHE A 58 2.26 4.20 25.68
C PHE A 58 2.77 5.15 26.78
N PHE A 59 2.33 4.97 28.03
CA PHE A 59 2.82 5.79 29.14
C PHE A 59 4.31 5.58 29.43
N ALA A 60 4.84 4.37 29.23
CA ALA A 60 6.27 4.10 29.37
C ALA A 60 7.07 4.89 28.32
N VAL A 61 6.62 4.90 27.05
CA VAL A 61 7.25 5.70 25.98
C VAL A 61 7.20 7.20 26.31
N VAL A 62 6.04 7.72 26.72
CA VAL A 62 5.91 9.13 27.11
C VAL A 62 6.83 9.49 28.27
N THR A 63 6.97 8.60 29.25
CA THR A 63 7.86 8.80 30.39
C THR A 63 9.32 8.82 29.94
N ALA A 64 9.74 7.88 29.07
CA ALA A 64 11.10 7.83 28.53
C ALA A 64 11.47 9.09 27.72
N LEU A 65 10.51 9.67 27.01
CA LEU A 65 10.69 10.95 26.32
C LEU A 65 10.85 12.11 27.31
N LYS A 66 10.00 12.18 28.34
CA LYS A 66 10.05 13.23 29.37
C LYS A 66 11.33 13.21 30.19
N THR A 67 11.84 12.02 30.51
CA THR A 67 13.04 11.84 31.33
C THR A 67 14.34 11.99 30.54
N GLY A 68 14.28 12.08 29.20
CA GLY A 68 15.48 12.21 28.37
C GLY A 68 16.29 10.92 28.22
N VAL A 69 15.73 9.78 28.64
CA VAL A 69 16.43 8.47 28.66
C VAL A 69 16.80 8.00 27.25
N TYR A 70 16.14 8.53 26.21
CA TYR A 70 16.42 8.21 24.81
C TYR A 70 17.84 8.55 24.36
N THR A 71 18.55 9.41 25.09
CA THR A 71 19.95 9.75 24.83
C THR A 71 20.91 8.59 25.11
N ASN A 72 20.50 7.60 25.92
CA ASN A 72 21.31 6.43 26.25
C ASN A 72 21.12 5.27 25.27
N TYR A 73 20.24 5.40 24.26
CA TYR A 73 19.98 4.33 23.31
C TYR A 73 21.12 4.17 22.30
N THR A 74 21.40 2.92 21.95
CA THR A 74 22.33 2.62 20.87
C THR A 74 21.71 3.00 19.52
N VAL A 75 22.56 3.27 18.52
CA VAL A 75 22.09 3.63 17.16
C VAL A 75 21.19 2.55 16.56
N ARG A 76 21.47 1.28 16.86
CA ARG A 76 20.64 0.16 16.41
C ARG A 76 19.23 0.24 16.98
N GLU A 77 19.10 0.51 18.27
CA GLU A 77 17.80 0.61 18.94
C GLU A 77 17.02 1.83 18.46
N SER A 78 17.69 2.98 18.33
CA SER A 78 17.04 4.20 17.84
C SER A 78 16.51 4.03 16.41
N LEU A 79 17.23 3.31 15.54
CA LEU A 79 16.77 3.02 14.18
C LEU A 79 15.53 2.12 14.17
N VAL A 80 15.46 1.12 15.06
CA VAL A 80 14.27 0.26 15.18
C VAL A 80 13.06 1.08 15.62
N TYR A 81 13.21 1.92 16.66
CA TYR A 81 12.12 2.78 17.11
C TYR A 81 11.70 3.81 16.06
N MET A 82 12.64 4.37 15.32
CA MET A 82 12.35 5.29 14.21
C MET A 82 11.60 4.59 13.08
N ALA A 83 11.99 3.36 12.71
CA ALA A 83 11.31 2.58 11.68
C ALA A 83 9.85 2.29 12.04
N VAL A 84 9.59 1.87 13.28
CA VAL A 84 8.22 1.66 13.80
C VAL A 84 7.44 2.98 13.83
N GLY A 85 8.07 4.08 14.25
CA GLY A 85 7.44 5.41 14.22
C GLY A 85 7.04 5.84 12.82
N MET A 86 7.88 5.61 11.82
CA MET A 86 7.57 5.87 10.42
C MET A 86 6.45 4.97 9.89
N GLU A 87 6.42 3.70 10.29
CA GLU A 87 5.35 2.77 9.91
C GLU A 87 3.97 3.28 10.34
N ILE A 88 3.85 3.79 11.58
CA ILE A 88 2.60 4.37 12.09
C ILE A 88 2.16 5.57 11.24
N ILE A 89 3.10 6.42 10.82
CA ILE A 89 2.82 7.57 9.94
C ILE A 89 2.34 7.08 8.56
N PHE A 90 2.95 6.04 8.00
CA PHE A 90 2.51 5.48 6.72
C PHE A 90 1.13 4.84 6.79
N TRP A 91 0.76 4.22 7.92
CA TRP A 91 -0.61 3.73 8.16
C TRP A 91 -1.64 4.86 8.10
N PHE A 92 -1.32 6.04 8.62
CA PHE A 92 -2.18 7.22 8.50
C PHE A 92 -2.40 7.63 7.04
N PHE A 93 -1.32 7.73 6.25
CA PHE A 93 -1.42 8.07 4.82
C PHE A 93 -2.18 7.00 4.03
N PHE A 94 -1.96 5.71 4.32
CA PHE A 94 -2.71 4.63 3.68
C PHE A 94 -4.22 4.75 3.97
N GLY A 95 -4.60 5.09 5.19
CA GLY A 95 -5.99 5.39 5.57
C GLY A 95 -6.58 6.57 4.78
N GLU A 96 -5.81 7.66 4.62
CA GLU A 96 -6.23 8.81 3.81
C GLU A 96 -6.44 8.44 2.33
N GLN A 97 -5.57 7.60 1.76
CA GLN A 97 -5.72 7.14 0.37
C GLN A 97 -6.94 6.22 0.20
N VAL A 98 -7.19 5.31 1.13
CA VAL A 98 -8.41 4.48 1.13
C VAL A 98 -9.67 5.34 1.25
N GLY A 99 -9.64 6.39 2.08
CA GLY A 99 -10.72 7.37 2.20
C GLY A 99 -10.99 8.16 0.92
N ARG A 100 -9.93 8.54 0.20
CA ARG A 100 -10.03 9.25 -1.10
C ARG A 100 -10.40 8.36 -2.27
N ARG A 101 -10.19 7.03 -2.17
CA ARG A 101 -10.41 6.02 -3.24
C ARG A 101 -9.64 6.28 -4.53
N HIS A 102 -8.62 7.14 -4.51
CA HIS A 102 -7.76 7.46 -5.66
C HIS A 102 -6.30 7.44 -5.23
N PHE A 103 -5.47 6.77 -6.03
CA PHE A 103 -4.03 6.64 -5.75
C PHE A 103 -3.24 7.89 -6.14
N SER A 104 -3.73 8.65 -7.13
CA SER A 104 -3.09 9.90 -7.58
C SER A 104 -4.12 10.88 -8.14
N GLY A 105 -4.09 12.12 -7.67
CA GLY A 105 -4.89 13.24 -8.18
C GLY A 105 -6.34 13.26 -7.68
N TYR A 106 -6.94 14.45 -7.69
CA TYR A 106 -8.38 14.58 -7.53
C TYR A 106 -9.07 14.19 -8.84
N LEU A 107 -10.19 13.46 -8.77
CA LEU A 107 -11.09 13.28 -9.91
C LEU A 107 -11.63 14.66 -10.33
N VAL A 108 -10.93 15.32 -11.24
CA VAL A 108 -11.46 16.48 -11.94
C VAL A 108 -12.39 15.93 -13.02
N ARG A 109 -13.69 16.17 -12.86
CA ARG A 109 -14.66 15.82 -13.92
C ARG A 109 -14.21 16.53 -15.20
N HIS A 110 -14.28 15.88 -16.36
CA HIS A 110 -13.95 16.50 -17.66
C HIS A 110 -14.78 17.79 -17.94
N THR A 111 -15.86 18.01 -17.20
CA THR A 111 -16.68 19.23 -17.24
C THR A 111 -16.22 20.35 -16.30
N TYR A 112 -15.11 20.17 -15.57
CA TYR A 112 -14.62 21.17 -14.63
C TYR A 112 -14.08 22.37 -15.42
N ILE A 113 -14.73 23.51 -15.20
CA ILE A 113 -14.29 24.81 -15.72
C ILE A 113 -13.63 25.55 -14.56
N ALA A 114 -12.36 25.92 -14.72
CA ALA A 114 -11.66 26.74 -13.73
C ALA A 114 -12.42 28.06 -13.52
N LYS A 115 -12.43 28.58 -12.28
CA LYS A 115 -13.14 29.83 -11.96
C LYS A 115 -12.72 31.01 -12.86
N ALA A 116 -11.48 31.03 -13.33
CA ALA A 116 -10.94 32.03 -14.26
C ALA A 116 -11.61 31.99 -15.64
N ASP A 117 -11.98 30.80 -16.15
CA ASP A 117 -12.52 30.62 -17.50
C ASP A 117 -14.06 30.77 -17.56
N ARG A 118 -14.74 30.82 -16.39
CA ARG A 118 -16.18 31.11 -16.34
C ARG A 118 -16.56 32.47 -16.91
N LYS A 119 -15.70 33.49 -16.78
CA LYS A 119 -15.93 34.81 -17.40
C LYS A 119 -15.83 34.76 -18.93
N LYS A 120 -14.95 33.93 -19.49
CA LYS A 120 -14.78 33.79 -20.94
C LYS A 120 -15.96 33.08 -21.60
N LEU A 121 -16.56 32.12 -20.89
CA LEU A 121 -17.79 31.44 -21.32
C LEU A 121 -19.02 32.36 -21.39
N GLN A 122 -19.12 33.35 -20.49
CA GLN A 122 -20.20 34.35 -20.53
C GLN A 122 -20.16 35.23 -21.79
N HIS A 123 -19.02 35.27 -22.47
CA HIS A 123 -18.83 36.00 -23.73
C HIS A 123 -18.86 35.08 -24.95
N GLY A 124 -19.35 33.85 -24.81
CA GLY A 124 -19.51 32.91 -25.91
C GLY A 124 -18.20 32.27 -26.41
N VAL A 125 -17.08 32.49 -25.72
CA VAL A 125 -15.79 31.90 -26.09
C VAL A 125 -15.63 30.57 -25.35
N VAL A 126 -15.56 29.47 -26.10
CA VAL A 126 -15.26 28.14 -25.52
C VAL A 126 -13.77 28.10 -25.16
N PRO A 127 -13.40 27.96 -23.87
CA PRO A 127 -12.01 27.86 -23.48
C PRO A 127 -11.42 26.55 -24.01
N ASP A 128 -10.20 26.62 -24.54
CA ASP A 128 -9.49 25.46 -25.11
C ASP A 128 -9.34 24.37 -24.04
N LYS A 129 -9.86 23.18 -24.34
CA LYS A 129 -9.83 22.02 -23.42
C LYS A 129 -8.45 21.35 -23.39
N LYS A 130 -7.39 22.14 -23.50
CA LYS A 130 -6.00 21.65 -23.43
C LYS A 130 -5.46 21.88 -22.03
N ALA A 131 -5.82 20.98 -21.13
CA ALA A 131 -5.08 20.78 -19.90
C ALA A 131 -5.37 19.38 -19.36
N LEU A 132 -4.85 18.38 -20.07
CA LEU A 132 -4.10 17.25 -19.51
C LEU A 132 -3.01 16.88 -20.53
#